data_AF-A0A438FZX9-F1
#
_entry.id   AF-A0A438FZX9-F1
#
_cell.length_a   1.000
_cell.length_b   1.000
_cell.length_c   1.000
_cell.angle_alpha   90.00
_cell.angle_beta   90.00
_cell.angle_gamma   90.00
#
_symmetry.space_group_name_H-M   'P 1'
#
loop_
_entity.id
_entity.type
_entity.pdbx_description
1 polymer ?
#
loop_
_entity_poly.entity_id
_entity_poly.type
_entity_poly.pdbx_seq_one_letter_code
_entity_poly.pdbx_strand_id
1 'polypeptide(L)'
;MHWSSLLRRGKEVLNVAKPIVSTLKCPGSLGQSLSRVQISTMTVKENLMVAGGFQGELICKNLSQPGVAFCAKLTTDDNAITNAVDVYHNPSKKPTHIQVFLLNFQSGGN
;
A
#
# COMPACT_ATOMS: atom_id res chain seq x y z
N MET A 1 -6.54 9.72 6.20
CA MET A 1 -6.60 10.39 7.52
C MET A 1 -6.95 9.37 8.57
N HIS A 2 -6.27 9.37 9.73
CA HIS A 2 -6.73 8.63 10.90
C HIS A 2 -7.45 9.58 11.84
N TRP A 3 -8.67 9.23 12.21
CA TRP A 3 -9.45 9.97 13.20
C TRP A 3 -9.42 9.21 14.53
N SER A 4 -8.97 9.87 15.60
CA SER A 4 -9.07 9.35 16.95
C SER A 4 -10.29 9.97 17.62
N SER A 5 -11.34 9.18 17.83
CA SER A 5 -12.54 9.62 18.55
C SER A 5 -12.25 9.96 20.02
N LEU A 6 -11.31 9.23 20.63
CA LEU A 6 -10.87 9.47 22.02
C LEU A 6 -10.20 10.84 22.17
N LEU A 7 -9.30 11.19 21.24
CA LEU A 7 -8.58 12.47 21.27
C LEU A 7 -9.32 13.58 20.50
N ARG A 8 -10.46 13.27 19.87
CA ARG A 8 -11.24 14.15 18.99
C ARG A 8 -10.36 14.88 17.96
N ARG A 9 -9.41 14.14 17.39
CA ARG A 9 -8.34 14.69 16.55
C ARG A 9 -8.11 13.83 15.32
N GLY A 10 -7.90 14.50 14.19
CA GLY A 10 -7.35 13.90 12.98
C GLY A 10 -5.82 13.93 12.96
N LYS A 11 -5.22 12.88 12.39
CA LYS A 11 -3.80 12.83 12.04
C LYS A 11 -3.64 12.34 10.62
N GLU A 12 -2.85 13.05 9.83
CA GLU A 12 -2.41 12.56 8.53
C GLU A 12 -1.46 11.37 8.73
N VAL A 13 -1.82 10.22 8.15
CA VAL A 13 -1.03 8.98 8.24
C VAL A 13 -0.28 8.72 6.95
N LEU A 14 -0.94 8.90 5.81
CA LEU A 14 -0.37 8.71 4.48
C LEU A 14 -0.93 9.79 3.56
N ASN A 15 -0.04 10.43 2.82
CA ASN A 15 -0.40 11.42 1.81
C ASN A 15 -0.15 10.82 0.43
N VAL A 16 -1.24 10.45 -0.24
CA VAL A 16 -1.19 9.82 -1.58
C VAL A 16 -1.37 10.83 -2.71
N ALA A 17 -1.63 12.10 -2.40
CA ALA A 17 -1.78 13.15 -3.40
C ALA A 17 -0.43 13.65 -3.93
N LYS A 18 0.64 13.48 -3.14
CA LYS A 18 2.02 13.82 -3.52
C LYS A 18 2.75 12.57 -4.02
N PRO A 19 3.87 12.73 -4.76
CA PRO A 19 4.73 11.61 -5.10
C PRO A 19 5.19 10.87 -3.83
N ILE A 20 4.96 9.56 -3.81
CA ILE A 20 5.36 8.67 -2.74
C ILE A 20 6.68 8.04 -3.14
N VAL A 21 7.67 8.12 -2.26
CA VAL A 21 8.99 7.51 -2.47
C VAL A 21 9.26 6.55 -1.32
N SER A 22 9.68 5.33 -1.66
CA SER A 22 10.11 4.34 -0.68
C SER A 22 11.36 4.79 0.05
N THR A 23 11.33 4.75 1.38
CA THR A 23 12.50 5.06 2.21
C THR A 23 13.46 3.86 2.29
N LEU A 24 12.95 2.63 2.21
CA LEU A 24 13.77 1.43 2.14
C LEU A 24 14.06 1.09 0.67
N LYS A 25 15.34 0.91 0.34
CA LYS A 25 15.77 0.32 -0.92
C LYS A 25 15.75 -1.20 -0.76
N CYS A 26 14.71 -1.86 -1.23
CA CYS A 26 14.69 -3.32 -1.32
C CYS A 26 15.47 -3.78 -2.57
N PRO A 27 16.30 -4.83 -2.50
CA PRO A 27 16.93 -5.41 -3.70
C PRO A 27 15.84 -5.82 -4.70
N GLY A 28 15.93 -5.35 -5.94
CA GLY A 28 14.90 -5.55 -6.98
C GLY A 28 13.79 -4.49 -7.02
N SER A 29 13.77 -3.57 -6.06
CA SER A 29 12.95 -2.35 -6.15
C SER A 29 13.59 -1.40 -7.15
N LEU A 30 13.05 -1.36 -8.38
CA LEU A 30 13.24 -0.18 -9.22
C LEU A 30 12.72 1.01 -8.38
N GLY A 31 13.42 2.13 -8.34
CA GLY A 31 13.05 3.31 -7.54
C GLY A 31 11.77 3.97 -8.06
N GLN A 32 10.64 3.25 -7.98
CA GLN A 32 9.34 3.67 -8.46
C GLN A 32 8.75 4.63 -7.45
N SER A 33 8.69 5.89 -7.85
CA SER A 33 7.77 6.82 -7.21
C SER A 33 6.35 6.52 -7.69
N LEU A 34 5.41 6.46 -6.76
CA LEU A 34 4.00 6.42 -7.10
C LEU A 34 3.43 7.83 -7.00
N SER A 35 2.82 8.34 -8.06
CA SER A 35 2.20 9.68 -8.04
C SER A 35 0.68 9.56 -8.00
N ARG A 36 0.04 10.24 -7.05
CA ARG A 36 -1.41 10.43 -7.03
C ARG A 36 -2.21 9.12 -7.02
N VAL A 37 -1.91 8.25 -6.06
CA VAL A 37 -2.57 6.95 -5.92
C VAL A 37 -3.98 7.11 -5.38
N GLN A 38 -4.96 6.52 -6.05
CA GLN A 38 -6.31 6.35 -5.51
C GLN A 38 -6.37 5.05 -4.74
N ILE A 39 -6.65 5.11 -3.43
CA ILE A 39 -6.68 3.94 -2.57
C ILE A 39 -8.02 3.21 -2.72
N SER A 40 -7.95 1.92 -3.03
CA SER A 40 -9.10 0.99 -3.12
C SER A 40 -9.28 0.17 -1.83
N THR A 41 -8.17 -0.19 -1.18
CA THR A 41 -8.20 -1.11 -0.02
C THR A 41 -7.07 -0.79 0.95
N MET A 42 -7.23 -1.15 2.22
CA MET A 42 -6.23 -0.90 3.26
C MET A 42 -6.38 -1.88 4.42
N THR A 43 -5.26 -2.30 5.00
CA THR A 43 -5.19 -3.06 6.25
C THR A 43 -4.12 -2.48 7.18
N VAL A 44 -4.31 -2.65 8.49
CA VAL A 44 -3.34 -2.25 9.51
C VAL A 44 -3.18 -3.39 10.51
N LYS A 45 -1.94 -3.85 10.69
CA LYS A 45 -1.59 -4.91 11.64
C LYS A 45 -0.22 -4.67 12.23
N GLU A 46 -0.08 -4.76 13.55
CA GLU A 46 1.22 -4.69 14.25
C GLU A 46 2.09 -3.48 13.82
N ASN A 47 1.50 -2.29 13.77
CA ASN A 47 2.10 -1.04 13.27
C ASN A 47 2.49 -1.02 11.79
N LEU A 48 2.18 -2.05 11.02
CA LEU A 48 2.32 -2.05 9.56
C LEU A 48 0.97 -1.69 8.93
N MET A 49 0.94 -0.58 8.21
CA MET A 49 -0.16 -0.19 7.34
C MET A 49 0.18 -0.60 5.91
N VAL A 50 -0.74 -1.29 5.24
CA VAL A 50 -0.64 -1.64 3.82
C VAL A 50 -1.87 -1.10 3.11
N ALA A 51 -1.68 -0.42 2.00
CA ALA A 51 -2.75 0.12 1.18
C ALA A 51 -2.59 -0.29 -0.28
N GLY A 52 -3.70 -0.65 -0.92
CA GLY A 52 -3.79 -0.99 -2.33
C GLY A 52 -4.43 0.14 -3.14
N GLY A 53 -3.99 0.31 -4.38
CA GLY A 53 -4.54 1.30 -5.30
C GLY A 53 -5.33 0.73 -6.48
N PHE A 54 -5.96 1.63 -7.24
CA PHE A 54 -6.80 1.34 -8.41
C PHE A 54 -6.03 0.92 -9.67
N GLN A 55 -4.71 1.09 -9.70
CA GLN A 55 -3.83 0.68 -10.82
C GLN A 55 -2.78 -0.33 -10.34
N GLY A 56 -3.15 -1.20 -9.40
CA GLY A 56 -2.32 -2.29 -8.92
C GLY A 56 -1.20 -1.81 -8.02
N GLU A 57 -1.32 -0.60 -7.46
CA GLU A 57 -0.35 -0.07 -6.51
C GLU A 57 -0.44 -0.80 -5.17
N LEU A 58 0.71 -0.91 -4.51
CA LEU A 58 0.86 -1.34 -3.15
C LEU A 58 1.75 -0.37 -2.40
N ILE A 59 1.30 0.10 -1.24
CA ILE A 59 2.03 1.02 -0.37
C ILE A 59 2.10 0.43 1.03
N CYS A 60 3.29 0.31 1.57
CA CYS A 60 3.55 -0.20 2.91
C CYS A 60 4.22 0.88 3.76
N LYS A 61 3.66 1.13 4.94
CA LYS A 61 4.18 2.11 5.91
C LYS A 61 4.24 1.52 7.30
N ASN A 62 5.40 1.62 7.94
CA ASN A 62 5.51 1.39 9.37
C ASN A 62 5.04 2.66 10.10
N LEU A 63 3.96 2.55 10.88
CA LEU A 63 3.34 3.66 11.61
C LEU A 63 4.23 4.22 12.72
N SER A 64 5.23 3.46 13.17
CA SER A 64 6.24 3.91 14.14
C SER A 64 7.37 4.73 13.50
N GLN A 65 7.48 4.73 12.17
CA GLN A 65 8.53 5.47 11.46
C GLN A 65 7.92 6.54 10.54
N PRO A 66 8.62 7.67 10.34
CA PRO A 66 8.25 8.62 9.31
C PRO A 66 8.49 8.03 7.92
N GLY A 67 7.77 8.54 6.92
CA GLY A 67 7.91 8.10 5.53
C GLY A 67 7.11 6.84 5.17
N VAL A 68 7.37 6.32 3.97
CA VAL A 68 6.79 5.09 3.43
C VAL A 68 7.90 4.07 3.36
N ALA A 69 7.66 2.88 3.91
CA ALA A 69 8.67 1.83 3.95
C ALA A 69 8.93 1.30 2.53
N PHE A 70 7.87 0.92 1.84
CA PHE A 70 7.92 0.36 0.49
C PHE A 70 6.71 0.82 -0.32
N CYS A 71 6.90 1.04 -1.62
CA CYS A 71 5.80 1.26 -2.55
C CYS A 71 6.18 0.73 -3.93
N ALA A 72 5.24 0.11 -4.63
CA ALA A 72 5.45 -0.41 -5.97
C ALA A 72 4.13 -0.55 -6.74
N LYS A 73 4.23 -0.62 -8.06
CA LYS A 73 3.15 -1.14 -8.91
C LYS A 73 3.37 -2.64 -9.09
N LEU A 74 2.39 -3.45 -8.71
CA LEU A 74 2.54 -4.92 -8.71
C LEU A 74 2.37 -5.55 -10.10
N THR A 75 1.91 -4.77 -11.07
CA THR A 75 1.57 -5.21 -12.42
C THR A 75 1.84 -4.09 -13.42
N THR A 76 2.10 -4.46 -14.66
CA THR A 76 2.22 -3.51 -15.77
C THR A 76 0.88 -3.16 -16.40
N ASP A 77 -0.20 -3.86 -16.02
CA ASP A 77 -1.57 -3.58 -16.46
C ASP A 77 -2.11 -2.31 -15.75
N ASP A 78 -2.62 -1.37 -16.54
CA ASP A 78 -3.20 -0.13 -16.04
C ASP A 78 -4.63 -0.31 -15.49
N ASN A 79 -5.25 -1.46 -15.77
CA ASN A 79 -6.63 -1.78 -15.37
C ASN A 79 -6.73 -2.83 -14.26
N ALA A 80 -5.63 -3.02 -13.53
CA ALA A 80 -5.58 -3.89 -12.37
C ALA A 80 -5.94 -3.13 -11.10
N ILE A 81 -6.97 -3.54 -10.38
CA ILE A 81 -7.33 -2.96 -9.09
C ILE A 81 -6.78 -3.86 -7.98
N THR A 82 -6.01 -3.29 -7.05
CA THR A 82 -5.69 -3.96 -5.80
C THR A 82 -6.95 -4.03 -4.94
N ASN A 83 -7.67 -5.15 -5.01
CA ASN A 83 -8.99 -5.27 -4.40
C ASN A 83 -8.93 -5.62 -2.91
N ALA A 84 -8.02 -6.52 -2.55
CA ALA A 84 -7.80 -6.89 -1.16
C ALA A 84 -6.32 -7.01 -0.84
N VAL A 85 -5.97 -6.57 0.36
CA VAL A 85 -4.64 -6.72 0.96
C VAL A 85 -4.80 -7.30 2.35
N ASP A 86 -3.96 -8.26 2.68
CA ASP A 86 -3.87 -8.79 4.04
C ASP A 86 -2.41 -8.96 4.48
N VAL A 87 -2.18 -8.86 5.78
CA VAL A 87 -0.86 -8.98 6.40
C VAL A 87 -0.86 -10.22 7.28
N TYR A 88 -0.03 -11.20 6.93
CA TYR A 88 0.17 -12.41 7.70
C TYR A 88 1.56 -12.40 8.36
N HIS A 89 1.56 -12.63 9.67
CA HIS A 89 2.78 -12.81 10.44
C HIS A 89 3.05 -14.31 10.58
N ASN A 90 4.25 -14.74 10.16
CA ASN A 90 4.70 -16.10 10.44
C ASN A 90 5.49 -16.10 11.77
N PRO A 91 5.03 -16.82 12.82
CA PRO A 91 5.70 -16.89 14.11
C PRO A 91 7.17 -17.33 14.07
N SER A 92 7.63 -17.93 12.97
CA SER A 92 8.97 -18.52 12.83
C SER A 92 10.10 -17.52 12.45
N LYS A 93 10.05 -16.25 12.88
CA LYS A 93 11.03 -15.18 12.53
C LYS A 93 11.24 -14.97 11.02
N LYS A 94 10.24 -15.28 10.19
CA LYS A 94 10.28 -15.04 8.74
C LYS A 94 9.81 -13.62 8.39
N PRO A 95 10.18 -13.09 7.20
CA PRO A 95 9.70 -11.80 6.75
C PRO A 95 8.17 -11.75 6.76
N THR A 96 7.61 -10.59 7.12
CA THR A 96 6.17 -10.33 7.07
C THR A 96 5.66 -10.57 5.65
N HIS A 97 4.65 -11.42 5.50
CA HIS A 97 4.04 -11.69 4.20
C HIS A 97 2.83 -10.78 3.99
N ILE A 98 2.77 -10.17 2.82
CA ILE A 98 1.62 -9.39 2.36
C ILE A 98 0.97 -10.18 1.23
N GLN A 99 -0.29 -10.54 1.43
CA GLN A 99 -1.09 -11.18 0.40
C GLN A 99 -1.91 -10.12 -0.32
N VAL A 100 -1.91 -10.16 -1.64
CA VAL A 100 -2.59 -9.18 -2.48
C VAL A 100 -3.45 -9.90 -3.50
N PHE A 101 -4.70 -9.46 -3.62
CA PHE A 101 -5.62 -9.92 -4.66
C PHE A 101 -5.86 -8.78 -5.66
N LEU A 102 -5.40 -8.99 -6.89
CA LEU A 102 -5.63 -8.09 -8.02
C LEU A 102 -6.88 -8.54 -8.78
N LEU A 103 -7.75 -7.57 -9.11
CA LEU A 103 -8.85 -7.76 -10.04
C LEU A 103 -8.54 -7.00 -11.33
N ASN A 104 -8.51 -7.69 -12.46
CA ASN A 104 -8.36 -7.05 -13.77
C ASN A 104 -9.72 -6.96 -14.42
N PHE A 105 -10.11 -5.76 -14.85
CA PHE A 105 -11.27 -5.59 -15.71
C PHE A 105 -10.81 -5.75 -17.16
N GLN A 106 -11.17 -6.84 -17.81
CA GLN A 106 -11.14 -6.87 -19.27
C GLN A 106 -12.31 -6.01 -19.75
N SER A 107 -12.01 -4.85 -20.32
CA SER A 107 -13.01 -4.13 -21.11
C SER A 107 -13.38 -5.05 -22.26
N GLY A 108 -14.60 -5.59 -22.25
CA GLY A 108 -15.13 -6.32 -23.39
C GLY A 108 -15.06 -5.41 -24.61
N GLY A 109 -14.15 -5.71 -25.53
CA GLY A 109 -14.13 -5.07 -26.84
C GLY A 109 -15.39 -5.49 -27.59
N ASN A 110 -16.14 -4.49 -28.07
CA ASN A 110 -17.09 -4.69 -29.16
C ASN A 110 -16.34 -4.98 -30.47
#